data_AF-U3TSQ7-F1
#
_entry.id   AF-U3TSQ7-F1
#
_cell.length_a   1.000
_cell.length_b   1.000
_cell.length_c   1.000
_cell.angle_alpha   90.00
_cell.angle_beta   90.00
_cell.angle_gamma   90.00
#
_symmetry.space_group_name_H-M   'P 1'
#
loop_
_entity.id
_entity.type
_entity.pdbx_description
1 polymer ?
#
loop_
_entity_poly.entity_id
_entity_poly.type
_entity_poly.pdbx_seq_one_letter_code
_entity_poly.pdbx_strand_id
1 'polypeptide(L)'
;MRFSITMAVNAVYTWTPVMKLFKSLYFQVLVAIGILLGYYYPELGAQMKPLGDGFVKLIKMIIAPVIFCTVVTGIAGMESMKAVGRTGAVALLYFEIVSTIALIIGLVVINVIQPVAGMKVDPATLDAKAVAVYAQQAEQQGVIAFLLDVIPNSVVGAFASGNILLVLLFAILFGFALHRLGNAGTVMFNVIESFSKVIFGVINMIMRLAPIGAFGAMAFTIGKYGVGSLVQLGQLIICFYITCVLFVVIVLGIIARWAGFNILPTSKKSC
;
A
#
# COMPACT_ATOMS: atom_id res chain seq x y z
N MET A 1 -17.89 -20.51 20.62
CA MET A 1 -17.06 -19.29 20.50
C MET A 1 -15.57 -19.53 20.20
N ARG A 2 -15.09 -20.79 20.12
CA ARG A 2 -13.66 -21.12 19.88
C ARG A 2 -13.30 -21.46 18.42
N PHE A 3 -14.27 -21.52 17.50
CA PHE A 3 -14.07 -22.03 16.13
C PHE A 3 -13.89 -20.95 15.05
N SER A 4 -14.31 -19.68 15.26
CA SER A 4 -14.11 -18.62 14.25
C SER A 4 -12.73 -17.96 14.30
N ILE A 5 -12.09 -17.89 15.47
CA ILE A 5 -10.79 -17.23 15.62
C ILE A 5 -9.69 -18.05 14.95
N THR A 6 -9.73 -19.40 15.03
CA THR A 6 -8.73 -20.26 14.39
C THR A 6 -8.80 -20.22 12.86
N MET A 7 -9.97 -20.01 12.25
CA MET A 7 -10.07 -19.84 10.79
C MET A 7 -9.58 -18.46 10.32
N ALA A 8 -9.85 -17.39 11.06
CA ALA A 8 -9.29 -16.07 10.77
C ALA A 8 -7.77 -16.04 10.93
N VAL A 9 -7.24 -16.71 11.97
CA VAL A 9 -5.80 -16.89 12.18
C VAL A 9 -5.18 -17.79 11.10
N ASN A 10 -5.83 -18.88 10.67
CA ASN A 10 -5.35 -19.71 9.57
C ASN A 10 -5.40 -19.01 8.20
N ALA A 11 -6.38 -18.13 7.96
CA ALA A 11 -6.41 -17.31 6.75
C ALA A 11 -5.21 -16.35 6.69
N VAL A 12 -4.82 -15.78 7.84
CA VAL A 12 -3.58 -14.99 7.96
C VAL A 12 -2.34 -15.90 7.87
N TYR A 13 -2.31 -17.12 8.41
CA TYR A 13 -1.13 -18.00 8.27
C TYR A 13 -0.83 -18.49 6.84
N THR A 14 -1.73 -18.28 5.89
CA THR A 14 -1.44 -18.50 4.46
C THR A 14 -0.63 -17.38 3.79
N TRP A 15 -0.08 -16.40 4.54
CA TRP A 15 0.92 -15.42 4.06
C TRP A 15 2.30 -16.02 3.71
N THR A 16 2.39 -17.31 3.36
CA THR A 16 3.62 -17.97 2.90
C THR A 16 3.94 -17.93 1.39
N PRO A 17 3.13 -17.38 0.45
CA PRO A 17 3.52 -17.41 -0.97
C PRO A 17 4.54 -16.34 -1.33
N VAL A 18 4.56 -15.19 -0.65
CA VAL A 18 5.44 -14.06 -1.02
C VAL A 18 6.92 -14.41 -0.79
N MET A 19 7.25 -15.03 0.35
CA MET A 19 8.63 -15.44 0.65
C MET A 19 9.14 -16.58 -0.25
N LYS A 20 8.25 -17.42 -0.80
CA LYS A 20 8.62 -18.46 -1.76
C LYS A 20 8.84 -17.91 -3.17
N LEU A 21 8.15 -16.84 -3.57
CA LEU A 21 8.34 -16.20 -4.88
C LEU A 21 9.68 -15.47 -4.97
N PHE A 22 10.13 -14.75 -3.94
CA PHE A 22 11.45 -14.10 -3.96
C PHE A 22 12.62 -15.10 -3.87
N LYS A 23 12.38 -16.28 -3.27
CA LYS A 23 13.31 -17.42 -3.32
C LYS A 23 13.15 -18.29 -4.57
N SER A 24 12.14 -18.02 -5.40
CA SER A 24 11.90 -18.78 -6.62
C SER A 24 12.91 -18.33 -7.67
N LEU A 25 13.73 -19.27 -8.12
CA LEU A 25 14.67 -19.06 -9.22
C LEU A 25 13.99 -18.40 -10.44
N TYR A 26 12.73 -18.76 -10.69
CA TYR A 26 11.92 -18.21 -11.79
C TYR A 26 11.75 -16.68 -11.72
N PHE A 27 11.52 -16.13 -10.52
CA PHE A 27 11.39 -14.68 -10.34
C PHE A 27 12.72 -13.96 -10.58
N GLN A 28 13.80 -14.50 -10.01
CA GLN A 28 15.14 -13.92 -10.14
C GLN A 28 15.61 -13.96 -11.61
N VAL A 29 15.36 -15.06 -12.31
CA VAL A 29 15.71 -15.22 -13.72
C VAL A 29 14.92 -14.28 -14.61
N LEU A 30 13.61 -14.13 -14.42
CA LEU A 30 12.81 -13.18 -15.20
C LEU A 30 13.26 -11.74 -14.99
N VAL A 31 13.54 -11.34 -13.74
CA VAL A 31 14.04 -9.99 -13.45
C VAL A 31 15.42 -9.78 -14.10
N ALA A 32 16.32 -10.76 -14.01
CA ALA A 32 17.63 -10.70 -14.65
C ALA A 32 17.52 -10.58 -16.18
N ILE A 33 16.62 -11.34 -16.82
CA ILE A 33 16.38 -11.25 -18.26
C ILE A 33 15.79 -9.89 -18.63
N GLY A 34 14.90 -9.32 -17.81
CA GLY A 34 14.36 -7.97 -18.03
C GLY A 34 15.44 -6.90 -18.00
N ILE A 35 16.40 -7.04 -17.08
CA ILE A 35 17.57 -6.16 -16.98
C ILE A 35 18.47 -6.29 -18.21
N LEU A 36 18.79 -7.53 -18.62
CA LEU A 36 19.62 -7.79 -19.79
C LEU A 36 18.95 -7.30 -21.07
N LEU A 37 17.65 -7.53 -21.24
CA LEU A 37 16.89 -7.07 -22.41
C LEU A 37 16.85 -5.54 -22.48
N GLY A 38 16.58 -4.86 -21.37
CA GLY A 38 16.61 -3.40 -21.31
C GLY A 38 17.99 -2.80 -21.58
N TYR A 39 19.07 -3.52 -21.25
CA TYR A 39 20.44 -3.07 -21.50
C TYR A 39 20.90 -3.29 -22.95
N TYR A 40 20.72 -4.50 -23.48
CA TYR A 40 21.19 -4.86 -24.83
C TYR A 40 20.25 -4.39 -25.94
N TYR A 41 18.94 -4.33 -25.67
CA TYR A 41 17.90 -3.92 -26.62
C TYR A 41 16.97 -2.87 -25.99
N PRO A 42 17.43 -1.63 -25.79
CA PRO A 42 16.70 -0.60 -25.05
C PRO A 42 15.35 -0.23 -25.68
N GLU A 43 15.25 -0.26 -27.02
CA GLU A 43 14.00 0.00 -27.73
C GLU A 43 12.94 -1.09 -27.43
N LEU A 44 13.34 -2.36 -27.43
CA LEU A 44 12.46 -3.47 -27.03
C LEU A 44 12.12 -3.40 -25.54
N GLY A 45 13.08 -3.02 -24.68
CA GLY A 45 12.84 -2.81 -23.25
C GLY A 45 11.76 -1.76 -22.98
N ALA A 46 11.83 -0.63 -23.69
CA ALA A 46 10.81 0.42 -23.60
C ALA A 46 9.41 -0.05 -24.04
N GLN A 47 9.35 -0.95 -25.03
CA GLN A 47 8.10 -1.56 -25.50
C GLN A 47 7.48 -2.56 -24.51
N MET A 48 8.23 -3.05 -23.51
CA MET A 48 7.70 -3.96 -22.48
C MET A 48 6.83 -3.26 -21.41
N LYS A 49 6.71 -1.92 -21.45
CA LYS A 49 5.87 -1.13 -20.53
C LYS A 49 4.46 -1.69 -20.29
N PRO A 50 3.71 -2.16 -21.32
CA PRO A 50 2.35 -2.67 -21.13
C PRO A 50 2.25 -3.86 -20.18
N LEU A 51 3.31 -4.66 -20.04
CA LEU A 51 3.34 -5.78 -19.09
C LEU A 51 3.36 -5.27 -17.64
N GLY A 52 4.17 -4.25 -17.36
CA GLY A 52 4.22 -3.59 -16.04
C GLY A 52 2.93 -2.83 -15.74
N ASP A 53 2.45 -2.01 -16.67
CA ASP A 53 1.20 -1.26 -16.53
C ASP A 53 0.00 -2.19 -16.34
N GLY A 54 -0.05 -3.30 -17.10
CA GLY A 54 -1.10 -4.31 -17.00
C GLY A 54 -1.16 -4.95 -15.62
N PHE A 55 -0.01 -5.35 -15.07
CA PHE A 55 0.06 -5.87 -13.71
C PHE A 55 -0.41 -4.85 -12.66
N VAL A 56 0.06 -3.61 -12.74
CA VAL A 56 -0.38 -2.54 -11.82
C VAL A 56 -1.89 -2.28 -11.96
N LYS A 57 -2.44 -2.32 -13.17
CA LYS A 57 -3.88 -2.16 -13.42
C LYS A 57 -4.71 -3.29 -12.81
N LEU A 58 -4.23 -4.53 -12.88
CA LEU A 58 -4.87 -5.69 -12.23
C LEU A 58 -4.90 -5.52 -10.71
N ILE A 59 -3.79 -5.08 -10.10
CA ILE A 59 -3.74 -4.81 -8.66
C ILE A 59 -4.69 -3.67 -8.30
N LYS A 60 -4.64 -2.53 -9.02
CA LYS A 60 -5.52 -1.38 -8.79
C LYS A 60 -7.01 -1.73 -8.85
N MET A 61 -7.41 -2.59 -9.78
CA MET A 61 -8.80 -3.06 -9.92
C MET A 61 -9.32 -3.75 -8.64
N ILE A 62 -8.47 -4.49 -7.94
CA ILE A 62 -8.86 -5.30 -6.79
C ILE A 62 -8.82 -4.52 -5.47
N ILE A 63 -8.05 -3.42 -5.39
CA ILE A 63 -7.90 -2.63 -4.15
C ILE A 63 -9.25 -2.15 -3.60
N ALA A 64 -10.12 -1.58 -4.44
CA ALA A 64 -11.40 -1.03 -3.98
C ALA A 64 -12.33 -2.10 -3.36
N PRO A 65 -12.61 -3.24 -4.01
CA PRO A 65 -13.38 -4.34 -3.40
C PRO A 65 -12.75 -4.89 -2.11
N VAL A 66 -11.41 -5.03 -2.07
CA VAL A 66 -10.69 -5.52 -0.88
C VAL A 66 -10.91 -4.60 0.31
N ILE A 67 -10.71 -3.29 0.11
CA ILE A 67 -10.85 -2.30 1.18
C ILE A 67 -12.29 -2.29 1.70
N PHE A 68 -13.28 -2.29 0.80
CA PHE A 68 -14.68 -2.36 1.21
C PHE A 68 -14.96 -3.57 2.10
N CYS A 69 -14.59 -4.78 1.66
CA CYS A 69 -14.87 -6.00 2.43
C CYS A 69 -14.12 -6.00 3.77
N THR A 70 -12.85 -5.58 3.78
CA THR A 70 -12.00 -5.57 4.97
C THR A 70 -12.52 -4.59 6.01
N VAL A 71 -12.92 -3.39 5.60
CA VAL A 71 -13.42 -2.36 6.51
C VAL A 71 -14.81 -2.71 7.02
N VAL A 72 -15.72 -3.18 6.15
CA VAL A 72 -17.07 -3.59 6.57
C VAL A 72 -17.01 -4.74 7.56
N THR A 73 -16.30 -5.82 7.24
CA THR A 73 -16.18 -6.97 8.16
C THR A 73 -15.43 -6.62 9.43
N GLY A 74 -14.41 -5.75 9.34
CA GLY A 74 -13.67 -5.23 10.48
C GLY A 74 -14.54 -4.46 11.46
N ILE A 75 -15.39 -3.54 10.98
CA ILE A 75 -16.29 -2.76 11.84
C ILE A 75 -17.45 -3.61 12.35
N ALA A 76 -18.09 -4.39 11.46
CA ALA A 76 -19.28 -5.17 11.80
C ALA A 76 -18.98 -6.30 12.79
N GLY A 77 -17.76 -6.85 12.77
CA GLY A 77 -17.33 -7.93 13.67
C GLY A 77 -16.97 -7.48 15.09
N MET A 78 -16.99 -6.18 15.40
CA MET A 78 -16.65 -5.69 16.74
C MET A 78 -17.88 -5.73 17.67
N GLU A 79 -17.70 -6.12 18.93
CA GLU A 79 -18.82 -6.27 19.89
C GLU A 79 -19.42 -4.94 20.37
N SER A 80 -18.69 -3.82 20.27
CA SER A 80 -19.13 -2.53 20.81
C SER A 80 -18.80 -1.35 19.89
N MET A 81 -19.83 -0.61 19.49
CA MET A 81 -19.68 0.61 18.67
C MET A 81 -18.95 1.75 19.35
N LYS A 82 -19.07 1.87 20.68
CA LYS A 82 -18.27 2.84 21.44
C LYS A 82 -16.79 2.50 21.38
N ALA A 83 -16.46 1.20 21.36
CA ALA A 83 -15.08 0.76 21.20
C ALA A 83 -14.55 1.04 19.78
N VAL A 84 -15.36 0.85 18.73
CA VAL A 84 -14.96 1.18 17.34
C VAL A 84 -14.61 2.65 17.19
N GLY A 85 -15.50 3.55 17.64
CA GLY A 85 -15.28 4.99 17.52
C GLY A 85 -14.06 5.46 18.31
N ARG A 86 -13.89 4.96 19.55
CA ARG A 86 -12.72 5.28 20.38
C ARG A 86 -11.43 4.76 19.76
N THR A 87 -11.42 3.52 19.28
CA THR A 87 -10.24 2.90 18.67
C THR A 87 -9.89 3.59 17.36
N GLY A 88 -10.88 3.94 16.54
CA GLY A 88 -10.69 4.70 15.30
C GLY A 88 -10.13 6.09 15.55
N ALA A 89 -10.67 6.84 16.50
CA ALA A 89 -10.17 8.17 16.84
C ALA A 89 -8.73 8.13 17.40
N VAL A 90 -8.43 7.19 18.30
CA VAL A 90 -7.08 6.97 18.81
C VAL A 90 -6.14 6.53 17.68
N ALA A 91 -6.58 5.68 16.77
CA ALA A 91 -5.80 5.25 15.61
C ALA A 91 -5.52 6.39 14.63
N LEU A 92 -6.47 7.29 14.40
CA LEU A 92 -6.26 8.47 13.55
C LEU A 92 -5.24 9.43 14.17
N LEU A 93 -5.38 9.74 15.46
CA LEU A 93 -4.42 10.58 16.17
C LEU A 93 -3.03 9.94 16.20
N TYR A 94 -2.96 8.63 16.43
CA TYR A 94 -1.72 7.87 16.35
C TYR A 94 -1.11 7.92 14.94
N PHE A 95 -1.90 7.68 13.89
CA PHE A 95 -1.46 7.71 12.51
C PHE A 95 -0.92 9.09 12.10
N GLU A 96 -1.58 10.17 12.52
CA GLU A 96 -1.15 11.54 12.22
C GLU A 96 0.21 11.87 12.87
N ILE A 97 0.34 11.59 14.18
CA ILE A 97 1.59 11.86 14.91
C ILE A 97 2.73 11.01 14.35
N VAL A 98 2.48 9.71 14.16
CA VAL A 98 3.50 8.76 13.72
C VAL A 98 3.91 9.02 12.27
N SER A 99 2.99 9.39 11.38
CA SER A 99 3.31 9.76 10.00
C SER A 99 4.08 11.08 9.92
N THR A 100 3.76 12.07 10.76
CA THR A 100 4.53 13.33 10.87
C THR A 100 5.98 13.04 11.27
N ILE A 101 6.21 12.19 12.28
CA ILE A 101 7.56 11.79 12.68
C ILE A 101 8.25 11.01 11.55
N ALA A 102 7.53 10.12 10.87
CA ALA A 102 8.06 9.38 9.72
C ALA A 102 8.54 10.32 8.59
N LEU A 103 7.76 11.36 8.29
CA LEU A 103 8.10 12.38 7.31
C LEU A 103 9.34 13.17 7.71
N ILE A 104 9.46 13.57 8.99
CA ILE A 104 10.65 14.27 9.50
C ILE A 104 11.91 13.40 9.35
N ILE A 105 11.84 12.13 9.76
CA ILE A 105 12.98 11.21 9.62
C ILE A 105 13.33 11.01 8.15
N GLY A 106 12.33 10.77 7.30
CA GLY A 106 12.53 10.64 5.85
C GLY A 106 13.19 11.89 5.24
N LEU A 107 12.76 13.08 5.66
CA LEU A 107 13.33 14.36 5.24
C LEU A 107 14.78 14.52 5.71
N VAL A 108 15.11 14.12 6.94
CA VAL A 108 16.50 14.16 7.44
C VAL A 108 17.38 13.20 6.66
N VAL A 109 16.94 11.96 6.47
CA VAL A 109 17.74 10.93 5.78
C VAL A 109 17.98 11.33 4.31
N ILE A 110 16.97 11.83 3.60
CA ILE A 110 17.14 12.24 2.20
C ILE A 110 18.03 13.47 2.05
N ASN A 111 17.98 14.42 2.98
CA ASN A 111 18.87 15.59 2.99
C ASN A 111 20.32 15.24 3.32
N VAL A 112 20.56 14.18 4.09
CA VAL A 112 21.92 13.70 4.45
C VAL A 112 22.50 12.81 3.36
N ILE A 113 21.76 11.82 2.87
CA ILE A 113 22.24 10.85 1.87
C ILE A 113 22.27 11.48 0.47
N GLN A 114 21.40 12.45 0.19
CA GLN A 114 21.26 13.14 -1.09
C GLN A 114 21.37 12.20 -2.31
N PRO A 115 20.54 11.14 -2.38
CA PRO A 115 20.61 10.15 -3.46
C PRO A 115 20.32 10.76 -4.86
N VAL A 116 19.84 12.00 -4.89
CA VAL A 116 19.51 12.77 -6.09
C VAL A 116 20.69 13.62 -6.60
N ALA A 117 21.76 13.82 -5.83
CA ALA A 117 22.92 14.62 -6.26
C ALA A 117 23.65 14.04 -7.50
N GLY A 118 23.43 12.75 -7.81
CA GLY A 118 23.90 12.11 -9.03
C GLY A 118 22.99 12.30 -10.26
N MET A 119 21.78 12.85 -10.08
CA MET A 119 20.94 13.32 -11.18
C MET A 119 21.31 14.78 -11.44
N LYS A 120 21.95 15.06 -12.58
CA LYS A 120 22.11 16.43 -13.10
C LYS A 120 20.75 16.98 -13.55
N VAL A 121 19.82 17.14 -12.62
CA VAL A 121 18.60 17.93 -12.81
C VAL A 121 18.99 19.34 -12.39
N ASP A 122 19.47 20.11 -13.34
CA ASP A 122 19.72 21.53 -13.14
C ASP A 122 18.37 22.19 -12.80
N PRO A 123 18.20 22.81 -11.61
CA PRO A 123 16.96 23.48 -11.25
C PRO A 123 16.54 24.57 -12.24
N ALA A 124 17.49 25.12 -13.01
CA ALA A 124 17.23 26.08 -14.08
C ALA A 124 16.65 25.45 -15.37
N THR A 125 16.69 24.12 -15.50
CA THR A 125 16.08 23.36 -16.61
C THR A 125 14.73 22.74 -16.25
N LEU A 126 14.27 22.91 -15.00
CA LEU A 126 12.93 22.54 -14.59
C LEU A 126 11.94 23.51 -15.25
N ASP A 127 11.00 22.99 -16.03
CA ASP A 127 9.95 23.78 -16.64
C ASP A 127 9.10 24.44 -15.54
N ALA A 128 9.27 25.75 -15.36
CA ALA A 128 8.51 26.53 -14.38
C ALA A 128 7.00 26.42 -14.61
N LYS A 129 6.55 26.09 -15.84
CA LYS A 129 5.13 25.81 -16.12
C LYS A 129 4.68 24.47 -15.52
N ALA A 130 5.54 23.44 -15.53
CA ALA A 130 5.23 22.17 -14.89
C ALA A 130 5.09 22.33 -13.36
N VAL A 131 5.91 23.19 -12.74
CA VAL A 131 5.79 23.53 -11.31
C VAL A 131 4.55 24.37 -11.02
N ALA A 132 4.20 25.32 -11.91
CA ALA A 132 3.03 26.17 -11.77
C ALA A 132 1.70 25.36 -11.80
N VAL A 133 1.63 24.26 -12.56
CA VAL A 133 0.46 23.36 -12.55
C VAL A 133 0.26 22.71 -11.17
N TYR A 134 1.33 22.25 -10.52
CA TYR A 134 1.25 21.70 -9.16
C TYR A 134 0.89 22.77 -8.12
N ALA A 135 1.40 23.99 -8.28
CA ALA A 135 1.06 25.13 -7.41
C ALA A 135 -0.42 25.53 -7.54
N GLN A 136 -0.97 25.57 -8.76
CA GLN A 136 -2.39 25.84 -9.00
C GLN A 136 -3.29 24.71 -8.49
N GLN A 137 -2.88 23.44 -8.62
CA GLN A 137 -3.59 22.32 -8.02
C GLN A 137 -3.59 22.37 -6.49
N ALA A 138 -2.52 22.88 -5.87
CA ALA A 138 -2.45 23.09 -4.43
C ALA A 138 -3.38 24.22 -3.95
N GLU A 139 -3.54 25.30 -4.72
CA GLU A 139 -4.50 26.38 -4.40
C GLU A 139 -5.96 25.93 -4.48
N GLN A 140 -6.29 24.99 -5.37
CA GLN A 140 -7.65 24.48 -5.56
C GLN A 140 -8.07 23.46 -4.48
N GLN A 141 -7.13 22.95 -3.67
CA GLN A 141 -7.39 21.95 -2.63
C GLN A 141 -7.60 22.60 -1.25
N GLY A 142 -8.68 23.35 -1.11
CA GLY A 142 -9.15 23.77 0.21
C GLY A 142 -9.66 22.58 1.03
N VAL A 143 -9.53 22.64 2.37
CA VAL A 143 -10.03 21.60 3.29
C VAL A 143 -11.52 21.31 3.06
N ILE A 144 -12.31 22.34 2.76
CA ILE A 144 -13.75 22.22 2.48
C ILE A 144 -13.99 21.44 1.19
N ALA A 145 -13.27 21.77 0.11
CA ALA A 145 -13.38 21.07 -1.17
C ALA A 145 -12.99 19.59 -1.02
N PHE A 146 -11.89 19.31 -0.31
CA PHE A 146 -11.48 17.95 0.01
C PHE A 146 -12.57 17.16 0.76
N LEU A 147 -13.17 17.75 1.81
CA LEU A 147 -14.24 17.10 2.59
C LEU A 147 -15.49 16.81 1.75
N LEU A 148 -15.87 17.72 0.85
CA LEU A 148 -16.97 17.51 -0.07
C LEU A 148 -16.64 16.43 -1.11
N ASP A 149 -15.41 16.39 -1.60
CA ASP A 149 -14.92 15.37 -2.53
C ASP A 149 -14.83 13.97 -1.91
N VAL A 150 -14.90 13.83 -0.58
CA VAL A 150 -14.99 12.52 0.08
C VAL A 150 -16.39 11.90 -0.06
N ILE A 151 -17.42 12.70 -0.34
CA ILE A 151 -18.79 12.23 -0.47
C ILE A 151 -19.05 11.85 -1.94
N PRO A 152 -19.23 10.55 -2.25
CA PRO A 152 -19.45 10.14 -3.63
C PRO A 152 -20.87 10.50 -4.10
N ASN A 153 -20.99 11.00 -5.34
CA ASN A 153 -22.29 11.22 -5.98
C ASN A 153 -23.10 9.91 -6.14
N SER A 154 -22.41 8.77 -6.25
CA SER A 154 -23.04 7.44 -6.26
C SER A 154 -22.11 6.37 -5.72
N VAL A 155 -22.68 5.34 -5.09
CA VAL A 155 -21.93 4.19 -4.56
C VAL A 155 -21.17 3.49 -5.69
N VAL A 156 -21.84 3.19 -6.80
CA VAL A 156 -21.21 2.53 -7.96
C VAL A 156 -20.11 3.42 -8.55
N GLY A 157 -20.31 4.74 -8.58
CA GLY A 157 -19.29 5.70 -8.99
C GLY A 157 -18.02 5.61 -8.14
N ALA A 158 -18.14 5.50 -6.81
CA ALA A 158 -16.97 5.36 -5.94
C ALA A 158 -16.08 4.16 -6.32
N PHE A 159 -16.71 3.01 -6.60
CA PHE A 159 -16.00 1.80 -7.04
C PHE A 159 -15.47 1.92 -8.47
N ALA A 160 -16.22 2.56 -9.38
CA ALA A 160 -15.83 2.71 -10.78
C ALA A 160 -14.66 3.70 -10.96
N SER A 161 -14.64 4.79 -10.19
CA SER A 161 -13.56 5.79 -10.20
C SER A 161 -12.26 5.26 -9.58
N GLY A 162 -12.33 4.17 -8.81
CA GLY A 162 -11.17 3.63 -8.08
C GLY A 162 -10.64 4.55 -6.98
N ASN A 163 -11.43 5.52 -6.53
CA ASN A 163 -11.02 6.43 -5.45
C ASN A 163 -11.18 5.72 -4.10
N ILE A 164 -10.04 5.42 -3.48
CA ILE A 164 -9.96 4.67 -2.23
C ILE A 164 -10.71 5.40 -1.09
N LEU A 165 -10.64 6.73 -1.06
CA LEU A 165 -11.24 7.52 0.02
C LEU A 165 -12.77 7.48 -0.03
N LEU A 166 -13.36 7.55 -1.22
CA LEU A 166 -14.81 7.42 -1.43
C LEU A 166 -15.32 6.04 -1.00
N VAL A 167 -14.61 4.99 -1.42
CA VAL A 167 -14.96 3.60 -1.09
C VAL A 167 -14.84 3.38 0.42
N LEU A 168 -13.83 3.97 1.06
CA LEU A 168 -13.63 3.89 2.51
C LEU A 168 -14.78 4.55 3.27
N LEU A 169 -15.21 5.76 2.90
CA LEU A 169 -16.34 6.42 3.56
C LEU A 169 -17.60 5.55 3.50
N PHE A 170 -17.94 5.05 2.31
CA PHE A 170 -19.09 4.17 2.13
C PHE A 170 -18.96 2.87 2.94
N ALA A 171 -17.79 2.24 2.94
CA ALA A 171 -17.52 1.03 3.70
C ALA A 171 -17.70 1.23 5.22
N ILE A 172 -17.27 2.38 5.75
CA ILE A 172 -17.45 2.74 7.16
C ILE A 172 -18.94 2.88 7.49
N LEU A 173 -19.69 3.67 6.71
CA LEU A 173 -21.14 3.85 6.91
C LEU A 173 -21.90 2.53 6.82
N PHE A 174 -21.57 1.71 5.82
CA PHE A 174 -22.18 0.40 5.63
C PHE A 174 -21.84 -0.55 6.79
N GLY A 175 -20.58 -0.58 7.24
CA GLY A 175 -20.14 -1.37 8.39
C GLY A 175 -20.88 -1.01 9.68
N PHE A 176 -21.07 0.30 9.94
CA PHE A 176 -21.86 0.77 11.09
C PHE A 176 -23.33 0.37 10.99
N ALA A 177 -23.95 0.52 9.82
CA ALA A 177 -25.35 0.13 9.59
C ALA A 177 -25.53 -1.39 9.77
N LEU A 178 -24.61 -2.18 9.22
CA LEU A 178 -24.62 -3.64 9.33
C LEU A 178 -24.45 -4.11 10.77
N HIS A 179 -23.56 -3.49 11.53
CA HIS A 179 -23.40 -3.80 12.95
C HIS A 179 -24.70 -3.50 13.75
N ARG A 180 -25.32 -2.35 13.49
CA ARG A 180 -26.54 -1.92 14.21
C ARG A 180 -27.74 -2.83 13.95
N LEU A 181 -27.78 -3.53 12.81
CA LEU A 181 -28.80 -4.54 12.49
C LEU A 181 -28.72 -5.80 13.38
N GLY A 182 -27.59 -6.03 14.06
CA GLY A 182 -27.40 -7.18 14.95
C GLY A 182 -27.65 -8.51 14.24
N ASN A 183 -28.49 -9.37 14.84
CA ASN A 183 -28.77 -10.71 14.31
C ASN A 183 -29.34 -10.69 12.88
N ALA A 184 -30.14 -9.68 12.53
CA ALA A 184 -30.69 -9.54 11.17
C ALA A 184 -29.59 -9.29 10.11
N GLY A 185 -28.46 -8.70 10.51
CA GLY A 185 -27.31 -8.44 9.64
C GLY A 185 -26.40 -9.66 9.42
N THR A 186 -26.59 -10.77 10.15
CA THR A 186 -25.65 -11.90 10.14
C THR A 186 -25.53 -12.55 8.77
N VAL A 187 -26.63 -12.65 8.01
CA VAL A 187 -26.61 -13.19 6.65
C VAL A 187 -25.74 -12.32 5.74
N MET A 188 -25.95 -11.00 5.78
CA MET A 188 -25.19 -10.05 4.97
C MET A 188 -23.71 -10.03 5.37
N PHE A 189 -23.41 -10.10 6.67
CA PHE A 189 -22.04 -10.23 7.16
C PHE A 189 -21.32 -11.46 6.59
N ASN A 190 -21.96 -12.63 6.65
CA ASN A 190 -21.39 -13.88 6.13
C ASN A 190 -21.18 -13.86 4.61
N VAL A 191 -22.08 -13.19 3.87
CA VAL A 191 -21.93 -12.98 2.41
C VAL A 191 -20.69 -12.14 2.13
N ILE A 192 -20.49 -11.02 2.84
CA ILE A 192 -19.34 -10.13 2.64
C ILE A 192 -18.04 -10.81 3.08
N GLU A 193 -18.07 -11.59 4.16
CA GLU A 193 -16.90 -12.37 4.60
C GLU A 193 -16.51 -13.43 3.56
N SER A 194 -17.48 -14.14 3.00
CA SER A 194 -17.25 -15.13 1.95
C SER A 194 -16.74 -14.47 0.67
N PHE A 195 -17.30 -13.32 0.30
CA PHE A 195 -16.84 -12.53 -0.83
C PHE A 195 -15.40 -12.03 -0.65
N SER A 196 -15.04 -11.61 0.57
CA SER A 196 -13.65 -11.25 0.92
C SER A 196 -12.68 -12.40 0.66
N LYS A 197 -13.04 -13.63 1.05
CA LYS A 197 -12.22 -14.83 0.79
C LYS A 197 -12.04 -15.08 -0.71
N VAL A 198 -13.09 -14.90 -1.52
CA VAL A 198 -13.00 -15.00 -2.98
C VAL A 198 -12.04 -13.94 -3.53
N ILE A 199 -12.14 -12.69 -3.08
CA ILE A 199 -11.26 -11.61 -3.50
C ILE A 199 -9.80 -11.92 -3.13
N PHE A 200 -9.53 -12.41 -1.92
CA PHE A 200 -8.17 -12.85 -1.54
C PHE A 200 -7.65 -13.99 -2.42
N GLY A 201 -8.52 -14.90 -2.87
CA GLY A 201 -8.19 -15.91 -3.87
C GLY A 201 -7.78 -15.30 -5.22
N VAL A 202 -8.50 -14.27 -5.69
CA VAL A 202 -8.15 -13.52 -6.91
C VAL A 202 -6.81 -12.79 -6.74
N ILE A 203 -6.56 -12.18 -5.58
CA ILE A 203 -5.26 -11.55 -5.27
C ILE A 203 -4.14 -12.59 -5.41
N ASN A 204 -4.31 -13.78 -4.86
CA ASN A 204 -3.30 -14.84 -4.98
C ASN A 204 -3.03 -15.21 -6.45
N MET A 205 -4.08 -15.30 -7.27
CA MET A 205 -3.94 -15.55 -8.70
C MET A 205 -3.17 -14.43 -9.42
N ILE A 206 -3.50 -13.16 -9.15
CA ILE A 206 -2.80 -12.00 -9.75
C ILE A 206 -1.35 -11.96 -9.29
N MET A 207 -1.06 -12.29 -8.02
CA MET A 207 0.31 -12.34 -7.49
C MET A 207 1.19 -13.38 -8.19
N ARG A 208 0.62 -14.41 -8.84
CA ARG A 208 1.39 -15.32 -9.69
C ARG A 208 1.92 -14.65 -10.97
N LEU A 209 1.27 -13.58 -11.42
CA LEU A 209 1.68 -12.77 -12.57
C LEU A 209 2.71 -11.69 -12.20
N ALA A 210 2.97 -11.48 -10.90
CA ALA A 210 3.95 -10.49 -10.43
C ALA A 210 5.35 -10.61 -11.06
N PRO A 211 5.91 -11.81 -11.33
CA PRO A 211 7.20 -11.93 -12.03
C PRO A 211 7.20 -11.30 -13.43
N ILE A 212 6.08 -11.41 -14.15
CA ILE A 212 5.92 -10.84 -15.50
C ILE A 212 5.79 -9.32 -15.42
N GLY A 213 5.03 -8.82 -14.45
CA GLY A 213 4.93 -7.39 -14.17
C GLY A 213 6.29 -6.77 -13.79
N ALA A 214 7.05 -7.45 -12.93
CA ALA A 214 8.40 -7.04 -12.54
C ALA A 214 9.37 -7.05 -13.72
N PHE A 215 9.33 -8.09 -14.56
CA PHE A 215 10.09 -8.13 -15.82
C PHE A 215 9.79 -6.91 -16.70
N GLY A 216 8.51 -6.64 -16.98
CA GLY A 216 8.11 -5.53 -17.83
C GLY A 216 8.49 -4.16 -17.27
N ALA A 217 8.33 -3.97 -15.97
CA ALA A 217 8.70 -2.74 -15.29
C ALA A 217 10.22 -2.51 -15.29
N MET A 218 11.02 -3.54 -14.99
CA MET A 218 12.48 -3.44 -14.97
C MET A 218 13.05 -3.23 -16.39
N ALA A 219 12.54 -3.97 -17.37
CA ALA A 219 12.93 -3.81 -18.78
C ALA A 219 12.60 -2.40 -19.31
N PHE A 220 11.43 -1.86 -18.97
CA PHE A 220 11.04 -0.49 -19.33
C PHE A 220 11.94 0.56 -18.68
N THR A 221 12.18 0.47 -17.37
CA THR A 221 13.00 1.45 -16.65
C THR A 221 14.41 1.49 -17.22
N ILE A 222 15.01 0.34 -17.51
CA ILE A 222 16.37 0.27 -18.04
C ILE A 222 16.41 0.65 -19.52
N GLY A 223 15.44 0.21 -20.32
CA GLY A 223 15.37 0.55 -21.73
C GLY A 223 15.16 2.05 -22.00
N LYS A 224 14.39 2.73 -21.14
CA LYS A 224 14.09 4.16 -21.29
C LYS A 224 15.08 5.09 -20.58
N TYR A 225 15.51 4.74 -19.37
CA TYR A 225 16.36 5.60 -18.54
C TYR A 225 17.82 5.13 -18.46
N GLY A 226 18.15 4.01 -19.11
CA GLY A 226 19.49 3.43 -19.15
C GLY A 226 19.91 2.78 -17.84
N VAL A 227 21.05 2.08 -17.84
CA VAL A 227 21.58 1.40 -16.64
C VAL A 227 22.06 2.39 -15.57
N GLY A 228 22.44 3.61 -15.94
CA GLY A 228 22.76 4.67 -14.96
C GLY A 228 21.60 4.99 -14.01
N SER A 229 20.35 4.85 -14.48
CA SER A 229 19.15 5.05 -13.66
C SER A 229 18.99 3.99 -12.56
N LEU A 230 19.51 2.77 -12.77
CA LEU A 230 19.46 1.71 -11.75
C LEU A 230 20.27 2.08 -10.51
N VAL A 231 21.39 2.78 -10.69
CA VAL A 231 22.23 3.23 -9.56
C VAL A 231 21.48 4.27 -8.74
N GLN A 232 20.84 5.24 -9.41
CA GLN A 232 20.07 6.30 -8.75
C GLN A 232 18.82 5.74 -8.06
N LEU A 233 18.08 4.88 -8.75
CA LEU A 233 16.91 4.21 -8.19
C LEU A 233 17.31 3.27 -7.04
N GLY A 234 18.44 2.58 -7.17
CA GLY A 234 19.02 1.74 -6.13
C GLY A 234 19.42 2.55 -4.88
N GLN A 235 20.04 3.71 -5.04
CA GLN A 235 20.36 4.63 -3.95
C GLN A 235 19.09 5.14 -3.25
N LEU A 236 18.04 5.48 -4.01
CA LEU A 236 16.74 5.83 -3.45
C LEU A 236 16.12 4.68 -2.66
N ILE A 237 16.19 3.45 -3.18
CA ILE A 237 15.70 2.25 -2.49
C ILE A 237 16.49 2.00 -1.19
N ILE A 238 17.81 2.12 -1.22
CA ILE A 238 18.67 1.97 -0.03
C ILE A 238 18.31 3.05 1.00
N CYS A 239 18.17 4.30 0.57
CA CYS A 239 17.73 5.41 1.42
C CYS A 239 16.38 5.11 2.08
N PHE A 240 15.42 4.60 1.31
CA PHE A 240 14.11 4.18 1.81
C PHE A 240 14.24 3.06 2.86
N TYR A 241 15.05 2.03 2.60
CA TYR A 241 15.28 0.95 3.58
C TYR A 241 15.95 1.47 4.86
N ILE A 242 16.93 2.37 4.76
CA ILE A 242 17.56 3.00 5.92
C ILE A 242 16.51 3.78 6.73
N THR A 243 15.69 4.60 6.08
CA THR A 243 14.58 5.33 6.71
C THR A 243 13.61 4.37 7.39
N CYS A 244 13.21 3.28 6.72
CA CYS A 244 12.33 2.26 7.30
C CYS A 244 12.96 1.60 8.53
N VAL A 245 14.23 1.21 8.47
CA VAL A 245 14.93 0.58 9.60
C VAL A 245 15.04 1.56 10.77
N LEU A 246 15.44 2.80 10.52
CA LEU A 246 15.50 3.84 11.55
C LEU A 246 14.13 4.10 12.16
N PHE A 247 13.09 4.23 11.34
CA PHE A 247 11.73 4.44 11.80
C PHE A 247 11.22 3.27 12.67
N VAL A 248 11.44 2.03 12.23
CA VAL A 248 11.03 0.83 12.99
C VAL A 248 11.81 0.71 14.30
N VAL A 249 13.13 0.93 14.29
CA VAL A 249 13.98 0.78 15.48
C VAL A 249 13.83 1.93 16.48
N ILE A 250 13.62 3.15 16.00
CA ILE A 250 13.51 4.34 16.85
C ILE A 250 12.06 4.58 17.24
N VAL A 251 11.16 4.79 16.27
CA VAL A 251 9.78 5.22 16.54
C VAL A 251 8.95 4.06 17.07
N LEU A 252 8.81 2.98 16.29
CA LEU A 252 8.12 1.78 16.78
C LEU A 252 8.89 1.16 17.95
N GLY A 253 10.23 1.28 17.91
CA GLY A 253 11.20 1.23 19.02
C GLY A 253 10.66 1.59 20.39
N ILE A 254 10.52 2.90 20.53
CA ILE A 254 10.15 3.59 21.74
C ILE A 254 8.69 3.28 22.10
N ILE A 255 7.80 3.26 21.09
CA ILE A 255 6.37 2.99 21.30
C ILE A 255 6.15 1.58 21.88
N ALA A 256 6.81 0.56 21.33
CA ALA A 256 6.68 -0.80 21.82
C ALA A 256 7.24 -0.94 23.24
N ARG A 257 8.39 -0.32 23.52
CA ARG A 257 8.97 -0.28 24.87
C ARG A 257 8.03 0.37 25.87
N TRP A 258 7.35 1.46 25.50
CA TRP A 258 6.35 2.12 26.35
C TRP A 258 5.08 1.28 26.51
N ALA A 259 4.70 0.51 25.50
CA ALA A 259 3.58 -0.43 25.54
C ALA A 259 3.91 -1.77 26.22
N GLY A 260 5.15 -1.98 26.67
CA GLY A 260 5.60 -3.19 27.37
C GLY A 260 5.94 -4.38 26.47
N PHE A 261 6.08 -4.18 25.16
CA PHE A 261 6.46 -5.22 24.19
C PHE A 261 7.85 -4.94 23.60
N ASN A 262 8.67 -5.99 23.45
CA ASN A 262 9.99 -5.87 22.82
C ASN A 262 9.91 -6.23 21.33
N ILE A 263 10.50 -5.41 20.47
CA ILE A 263 10.39 -5.51 19.00
C ILE A 263 11.41 -6.50 18.45
N LEU A 264 12.52 -6.65 19.15
CA LEU A 264 13.49 -7.71 18.93
C LEU A 264 13.02 -8.92 19.75
N PRO A 265 12.66 -10.06 19.12
CA PRO A 265 12.23 -11.25 19.82
C PRO A 265 13.45 -11.93 20.44
N THR A 266 14.02 -11.31 21.45
CA THR A 266 15.02 -11.94 22.31
C THR A 266 14.40 -12.05 23.71
N SER A 267 13.96 -13.27 24.00
CA SER A 267 13.45 -13.76 25.28
C SER A 267 12.00 -13.43 25.66
N LYS A 268 11.15 -14.47 25.47
CA LYS A 268 10.08 -14.93 26.36
C LYS A 268 9.66 -13.95 27.45
N LYS A 269 8.54 -13.26 27.24
CA LYS A 269 7.48 -13.01 28.24
C LYS A 269 6.39 -12.16 27.58
N SER A 270 5.29 -12.81 27.21
CA SER A 270 3.93 -12.24 27.24
C SER A 270 2.98 -13.44 27.17
N CYS A 271 2.67 -13.98 28.34
CA CYS A 271 1.44 -14.73 28.59
C CYS A 271 0.38 -13.72 29.04
#